data_AF-A0AAN4YMI3-F1
#
_entry.id   AF-A0AAN4YMI3-F1
#
_cell.length_a   1.000
_cell.length_b   1.000
_cell.length_c   1.000
_cell.angle_alpha   90.00
_cell.angle_beta   90.00
_cell.angle_gamma   90.00
#
_symmetry.space_group_name_H-M   'P 1'
#
loop_
_entity.id
_entity.type
_entity.pdbx_description
1 polymer ?
#
loop_
_entity_poly.entity_id
_entity_poly.type
_entity_poly.pdbx_seq_one_letter_code
_entity_poly.pdbx_strand_id
1 'polypeptide(L)'
;MRTAMSPRLTTKLSPNQKLLERFEQVTGHKPHRWLRRGLFFSHRDFDRILNLYERGEPFFLYTGRGPSTGSLHLGHTIPLQFTKWLQDVFDVPLVFMLTDDEKALFKDNLTFEETMEYAKENARDIIAIGFDKKKTFIYSDLKYLSNHFLMNAWEFSKLVTFNQVRGAFGFNERYYCKLDFTYLFLV
;
A
#
# COMPACT_ATOMS: atom_id res chain seq x y z
N MET A 1 -15.50 -4.06 -27.46
CA MET A 1 -14.58 -2.92 -27.71
C MET A 1 -13.34 -3.15 -26.87
N ARG A 2 -12.27 -3.72 -27.46
CA ARG A 2 -10.98 -3.96 -26.76
C ARG A 2 -10.14 -2.69 -26.90
N THR A 3 -10.05 -1.89 -25.85
CA THR A 3 -9.13 -0.76 -25.81
C THR A 3 -7.73 -1.32 -25.62
N ALA A 4 -6.89 -1.26 -26.66
CA ALA A 4 -5.48 -1.61 -26.59
C ALA A 4 -4.77 -0.58 -25.69
N MET A 5 -4.31 -1.01 -24.52
CA MET A 5 -3.41 -0.21 -23.70
C MET A 5 -2.00 -0.21 -24.31
N SER A 6 -1.32 0.93 -24.21
CA SER A 6 0.04 1.16 -24.69
C SER A 6 1.05 0.11 -24.19
N PRO A 7 1.99 -0.39 -25.03
CA PRO A 7 3.03 -1.35 -24.65
C PRO A 7 4.02 -0.83 -23.58
N ARG A 8 3.91 0.43 -23.13
CA ARG A 8 4.73 1.02 -22.05
C ARG A 8 4.21 0.71 -20.63
N LEU A 9 3.02 0.12 -20.49
CA LEU A 9 2.49 -0.31 -19.20
C LEU A 9 2.91 -1.76 -18.93
N THR A 10 3.88 -2.00 -18.05
CA THR A 10 4.33 -3.34 -17.59
C THR A 10 3.29 -4.10 -16.76
N THR A 11 2.05 -3.61 -16.70
CA THR A 11 0.98 -4.21 -15.92
C THR A 11 0.42 -5.40 -16.69
N LYS A 12 0.63 -6.62 -16.17
CA LYS A 12 0.07 -7.83 -16.76
C LYS A 12 -1.36 -8.00 -16.25
N LEU A 13 -2.29 -8.18 -17.19
CA LEU A 13 -3.69 -8.48 -16.88
C LEU A 13 -3.80 -9.95 -16.47
N SER A 14 -4.44 -10.20 -15.32
CA SER A 14 -4.57 -11.47 -14.59
C SER A 14 -3.24 -12.06 -14.12
N PRO A 15 -3.14 -12.54 -12.86
CA PRO A 15 -2.27 -13.66 -12.58
C PRO A 15 -2.72 -14.80 -13.50
N ASN A 16 -2.04 -14.97 -14.63
CA ASN A 16 -2.38 -16.05 -15.55
C ASN A 16 -2.16 -17.39 -14.83
N GLN A 17 -2.78 -18.45 -15.34
CA GLN A 17 -2.70 -19.78 -14.73
C GLN A 17 -1.23 -20.21 -14.45
N LYS A 18 -0.31 -19.87 -15.37
CA LYS A 18 1.13 -20.13 -15.22
C LYS A 18 1.76 -19.42 -14.02
N LEU A 19 1.37 -18.18 -13.74
CA LEU A 19 1.89 -17.42 -12.59
C LEU A 19 1.37 -17.99 -11.28
N LEU A 20 0.12 -18.44 -11.24
CA LEU A 20 -0.46 -19.10 -10.07
C LEU A 20 0.19 -20.46 -9.80
N GLU A 21 0.45 -21.25 -10.84
CA GLU A 21 1.20 -22.50 -10.75
C GLU A 21 2.63 -22.24 -10.25
N ARG A 22 3.29 -21.21 -10.79
CA ARG A 22 4.63 -20.81 -10.34
C ARG A 22 4.63 -20.38 -8.88
N PHE A 23 3.62 -19.60 -8.45
CA PHE A 23 3.48 -19.22 -7.04
C PHE A 23 3.45 -20.46 -6.14
N GLU A 24 2.64 -21.47 -6.51
CA GLU A 24 2.53 -22.70 -5.74
C GLU A 24 3.84 -23.49 -5.70
N GLN A 25 4.55 -23.57 -6.82
CA GLN A 25 5.86 -24.23 -6.91
C GLN A 25 6.93 -23.55 -6.05
N VAL A 26 7.00 -22.21 -6.11
CA VAL A 26 8.03 -21.42 -5.44
C VAL A 26 7.77 -21.32 -3.93
N THR A 27 6.51 -21.17 -3.52
CA THR A 27 6.16 -20.98 -2.10
C THR A 27 5.81 -22.27 -1.37
N GLY A 28 5.45 -23.34 -2.09
CA GLY A 28 4.85 -24.53 -1.50
C GLY A 28 3.41 -24.32 -1.01
N HIS A 29 2.83 -23.14 -1.22
CA HIS A 29 1.49 -22.80 -0.77
C HIS A 29 0.52 -22.67 -1.95
N LYS A 30 -0.66 -23.28 -1.80
CA LYS A 30 -1.75 -23.08 -2.75
C LYS A 30 -2.11 -21.58 -2.86
N PRO A 31 -2.16 -20.97 -4.06
CA PRO A 31 -2.43 -19.54 -4.23
C PRO A 31 -3.73 -19.13 -3.57
N HIS A 32 -3.81 -17.99 -2.89
CA HIS A 32 -4.99 -17.57 -2.14
C HIS A 32 -6.30 -17.69 -2.94
N ARG A 33 -7.42 -17.97 -2.27
CA ARG A 33 -8.74 -18.08 -2.95
C ARG A 33 -9.11 -16.85 -3.76
N TRP A 34 -8.64 -15.66 -3.37
CA TRP A 34 -8.89 -14.41 -4.08
C TRP A 34 -8.04 -14.23 -5.34
N LEU A 35 -6.87 -14.87 -5.42
CA LEU A 35 -6.13 -14.97 -6.67
C LEU A 35 -6.84 -15.95 -7.62
N ARG A 36 -7.20 -17.14 -7.12
CA ARG A 36 -7.87 -18.18 -7.93
C ARG A 36 -9.26 -17.78 -8.45
N ARG A 37 -9.94 -16.85 -7.77
CA ARG A 37 -11.26 -16.34 -8.15
C ARG A 37 -11.21 -14.99 -8.88
N GLY A 38 -10.01 -14.47 -9.17
CA GLY A 38 -9.86 -13.20 -9.89
C GLY A 38 -10.32 -11.97 -9.11
N LEU A 39 -10.33 -12.00 -7.77
CA LEU A 39 -10.52 -10.78 -6.96
C LEU A 39 -9.28 -9.89 -7.04
N PHE A 40 -8.09 -10.49 -6.98
CA PHE A 40 -6.83 -9.83 -7.35
C PHE A 40 -6.48 -10.24 -8.78
N PHE A 41 -6.86 -9.41 -9.75
CA PHE A 41 -6.87 -9.73 -11.17
C PHE A 41 -5.78 -9.04 -11.99
N SER A 42 -4.85 -8.32 -11.37
CA SER A 42 -3.72 -7.72 -12.08
C SER A 42 -2.52 -7.64 -11.16
N HIS A 43 -1.35 -7.55 -11.77
CA HIS A 43 -0.11 -7.36 -11.04
C HIS A 43 0.90 -6.57 -11.87
N ARG A 44 1.89 -6.01 -11.18
CA ARG A 44 3.11 -5.46 -11.76
C ARG A 44 4.28 -6.11 -11.06
N ASP A 45 5.23 -6.64 -11.82
CA ASP A 45 6.49 -7.18 -11.31
C ASP A 45 6.39 -8.28 -10.23
N PHE A 46 5.22 -8.89 -10.02
CA PHE A 46 5.07 -10.01 -9.08
C PHE A 46 5.98 -11.20 -9.41
N ASP A 47 6.30 -11.41 -10.69
CA ASP A 47 7.29 -12.41 -11.11
C ASP A 47 8.70 -12.12 -10.58
N ARG A 48 9.05 -10.84 -10.35
CA ARG A 48 10.32 -10.45 -9.72
C ARG A 48 10.30 -10.76 -8.23
N ILE A 49 9.18 -10.55 -7.53
CA ILE A 49 9.03 -10.95 -6.13
C ILE A 49 9.23 -12.46 -5.97
N LEU A 50 8.64 -13.26 -6.86
CA LEU A 50 8.88 -14.72 -6.86
C LEU A 50 10.35 -15.07 -7.11
N ASN A 51 11.06 -14.36 -7.99
CA ASN A 51 12.50 -14.55 -8.19
C ASN A 51 13.30 -14.23 -6.93
N LEU A 52 12.98 -13.14 -6.22
CA LEU A 52 13.66 -12.75 -4.98
C LEU A 52 13.47 -13.83 -3.92
N TYR A 53 12.22 -14.29 -3.74
CA TYR A 53 11.89 -15.33 -2.78
C TYR A 53 12.60 -16.65 -3.09
N GLU A 54 12.60 -17.09 -4.36
CA GLU A 54 13.30 -18.30 -4.82
C GLU A 54 14.82 -18.26 -4.58
N ARG A 55 15.42 -17.06 -4.59
CA ARG A 55 16.85 -16.85 -4.31
C ARG A 55 17.17 -16.59 -2.84
N GLY A 56 16.15 -16.50 -1.97
CA GLY A 56 16.33 -16.09 -0.58
C GLY A 56 16.75 -14.63 -0.41
N GLU A 57 16.50 -13.77 -1.40
CA GLU A 57 16.79 -12.34 -1.31
C GLU A 57 15.69 -11.60 -0.52
N PRO A 58 16.06 -10.64 0.35
CA PRO A 58 15.09 -9.98 1.20
C PRO A 58 14.19 -9.01 0.43
N PHE A 59 12.93 -8.97 0.83
CA PHE A 59 11.96 -7.93 0.46
C PHE A 59 10.99 -7.73 1.63
N PHE A 60 10.12 -6.72 1.53
CA PHE A 60 9.10 -6.44 2.53
C PHE A 60 7.77 -6.11 1.86
N LEU A 61 6.69 -6.23 2.63
CA LEU A 61 5.35 -5.80 2.21
C LEU A 61 5.11 -4.37 2.68
N TYR A 62 4.40 -3.60 1.86
CA TYR A 62 3.96 -2.26 2.20
C TYR A 62 2.46 -2.10 1.92
N THR A 63 1.74 -1.53 2.87
CA THR A 63 0.33 -1.17 2.71
C THR A 63 -0.01 0.01 3.61
N GLY A 64 -1.20 0.58 3.46
CA GLY A 64 -1.61 1.72 4.29
C GLY A 64 -3.10 1.94 4.34
N ARG A 65 -3.51 2.85 5.23
CA ARG A 65 -4.89 3.23 5.49
C ARG A 65 -4.97 4.67 5.97
N GLY A 66 -5.71 5.52 5.26
CA GLY A 66 -6.12 6.82 5.80
C GLY A 66 -7.16 6.65 6.91
N PRO A 67 -6.88 6.98 8.17
CA PRO A 67 -7.74 6.60 9.29
C PRO A 67 -9.12 7.27 9.20
N SER A 68 -10.14 6.56 9.69
CA SER A 68 -11.53 7.03 9.70
C SER A 68 -12.12 7.04 11.11
N THR A 69 -13.10 7.92 11.30
CA THR A 69 -13.91 8.15 12.52
C THR A 69 -14.72 6.93 13.01
N GLY A 70 -14.56 5.76 12.40
CA GLY A 70 -15.35 4.57 12.70
C GLY A 70 -14.58 3.30 12.36
N SER A 71 -15.10 2.19 12.89
CA SER A 71 -14.49 0.87 12.76
C SER A 71 -14.30 0.43 11.31
N LEU A 72 -13.34 -0.47 11.10
CA LEU A 72 -13.15 -1.11 9.80
C LEU A 72 -14.43 -1.86 9.36
N HIS A 73 -15.05 -1.43 8.26
CA HIS A 73 -16.06 -2.23 7.59
C HIS A 73 -15.44 -3.40 6.79
N LEU A 74 -16.27 -4.39 6.41
CA LEU A 74 -15.83 -5.60 5.67
C LEU A 74 -15.04 -5.29 4.38
N GLY A 75 -15.34 -4.20 3.69
CA GLY A 75 -14.55 -3.79 2.51
C GLY A 75 -13.07 -3.53 2.82
N HIS A 76 -12.74 -3.01 4.00
CA HIS A 76 -11.36 -2.75 4.40
C HIS A 76 -10.62 -4.04 4.74
N THR A 77 -11.32 -5.10 5.14
CA THR A 77 -10.66 -6.34 5.56
C THR A 77 -10.11 -7.13 4.38
N ILE A 78 -10.60 -6.91 3.15
CA ILE A 78 -10.11 -7.61 1.96
C ILE A 78 -8.61 -7.37 1.71
N PRO A 79 -8.11 -6.14 1.52
CA PRO A 79 -6.67 -5.94 1.36
C PRO A 79 -5.87 -6.40 2.59
N LEU A 80 -6.38 -6.17 3.81
CA LEU A 80 -5.67 -6.51 5.05
C LEU A 80 -5.47 -8.02 5.23
N GLN A 81 -6.52 -8.81 5.04
CA GLN A 81 -6.44 -10.27 5.11
C GLN A 81 -5.54 -10.84 4.00
N PHE A 82 -5.51 -10.19 2.83
CA PHE A 82 -4.64 -10.63 1.74
C PHE A 82 -3.18 -10.35 2.07
N THR A 83 -2.87 -9.15 2.56
CA THR A 83 -1.52 -8.79 3.03
C THR A 83 -1.07 -9.69 4.17
N LYS A 84 -1.97 -10.02 5.11
CA LYS A 84 -1.69 -10.96 6.21
C LYS A 84 -1.31 -12.34 5.65
N TRP A 85 -2.09 -12.86 4.72
CA TRP A 85 -1.78 -14.14 4.06
C TRP A 85 -0.45 -14.10 3.29
N LEU A 86 -0.14 -12.99 2.61
CA LEU A 86 1.16 -12.82 1.95
C LEU A 86 2.31 -12.79 2.96
N GLN A 87 2.12 -12.11 4.10
CA GLN A 87 3.11 -12.10 5.19
C GLN A 87 3.35 -13.51 5.72
N ASP A 88 2.30 -14.30 5.94
CA ASP A 88 2.45 -15.69 6.41
C ASP A 88 3.20 -16.57 5.40
N VAL A 89 2.86 -16.45 4.11
CA VAL A 89 3.43 -17.32 3.06
C VAL A 89 4.88 -16.99 2.76
N PHE A 90 5.21 -15.69 2.68
CA PHE A 90 6.56 -15.26 2.34
C PHE A 90 7.46 -15.05 3.57
N ASP A 91 6.87 -15.04 4.77
CA ASP A 91 7.60 -14.88 6.03
C ASP A 91 8.41 -13.56 6.14
N VAL A 92 7.93 -12.50 5.48
CA VAL A 92 8.64 -11.21 5.32
C VAL A 92 8.15 -10.10 6.27
N PRO A 93 8.97 -9.04 6.51
CA PRO A 93 8.52 -7.84 7.20
C PRO A 93 7.37 -7.13 6.48
N LEU A 94 6.51 -6.46 7.24
CA LEU A 94 5.42 -5.60 6.79
C LEU A 94 5.58 -4.20 7.39
N VAL A 95 5.49 -3.18 6.55
CA VAL A 95 5.37 -1.78 6.95
C VAL A 95 3.95 -1.30 6.64
N PHE A 96 3.27 -0.78 7.64
CA PHE A 96 1.89 -0.32 7.57
C PHE A 96 1.78 1.17 7.88
N MET A 97 1.38 1.96 6.89
CA MET A 97 1.23 3.41 7.02
C MET A 97 -0.21 3.82 7.41
N LEU A 98 -0.33 4.74 8.36
CA LEU A 98 -1.57 5.43 8.69
C LEU A 98 -1.45 6.90 8.25
N THR A 99 -2.16 7.27 7.18
CA THR A 99 -2.09 8.61 6.55
C THR A 99 -2.98 9.62 7.28
N ASP A 100 -2.71 9.84 8.56
CA ASP A 100 -3.45 10.77 9.42
C ASP A 100 -3.25 12.25 9.05
N ASP A 101 -2.09 12.59 8.48
CA ASP A 101 -1.81 13.90 7.89
C ASP A 101 -2.68 14.15 6.63
N GLU A 102 -2.75 13.18 5.71
CA GLU A 102 -3.59 13.23 4.51
C GLU A 102 -5.05 13.45 4.91
N LYS A 103 -5.49 12.73 5.94
CA LYS A 103 -6.86 12.84 6.41
C LYS A 103 -7.17 14.24 6.93
N ALA A 104 -6.26 14.84 7.69
CA ALA A 104 -6.42 16.19 8.24
C ALA A 104 -6.35 17.26 7.12
N LEU A 105 -5.46 17.09 6.15
CA LEU A 105 -5.29 18.05 5.04
C LEU A 105 -6.51 18.09 4.10
N PHE A 106 -7.18 16.96 3.88
CA PHE A 106 -8.28 16.86 2.90
C PHE A 106 -9.68 16.93 3.51
N LYS A 107 -9.80 16.94 4.84
CA LYS A 107 -11.07 17.10 5.55
C LYS A 107 -11.02 18.36 6.39
N ASP A 108 -11.53 19.45 5.84
CA ASP A 108 -11.51 20.78 6.49
C ASP A 108 -12.23 20.80 7.86
N ASN A 109 -13.05 19.79 8.16
CA ASN A 109 -13.75 19.64 9.43
C ASN A 109 -13.03 18.74 10.45
N LEU A 110 -11.80 18.31 10.17
CA LEU A 110 -10.99 17.48 11.05
C LEU A 110 -9.69 18.19 11.42
N THR A 111 -9.36 18.16 12.70
CA THR A 111 -8.06 18.59 13.25
C THR A 111 -7.01 17.48 13.13
N PHE A 112 -5.74 17.84 13.21
CA PHE A 112 -4.63 16.87 13.24
C PHE A 112 -4.70 15.98 14.48
N GLU A 113 -5.13 16.54 15.62
CA GLU A 113 -5.31 15.81 16.88
C GLU A 113 -6.38 14.72 16.75
N GLU A 114 -7.51 15.03 16.09
CA GLU A 114 -8.56 14.05 15.83
C GLU A 114 -8.09 12.93 14.91
N THR A 115 -7.35 13.24 13.84
CA THR A 115 -6.87 12.21 12.91
C THR A 115 -5.81 11.30 13.53
N MET A 116 -4.98 11.81 14.44
CA MET A 116 -4.06 10.98 15.23
C MET A 116 -4.79 10.01 16.17
N GLU A 117 -5.92 10.42 16.79
CA GLU A 117 -6.69 9.48 17.61
C GLU A 117 -7.38 8.43 16.72
N TYR A 118 -7.90 8.81 15.56
CA TYR A 118 -8.42 7.83 14.59
C TYR A 118 -7.34 6.85 14.13
N ALA A 119 -6.10 7.31 13.91
CA ALA A 119 -4.97 6.45 13.56
C ALA A 119 -4.73 5.40 14.64
N LYS A 120 -4.74 5.82 15.91
CA LYS A 120 -4.56 4.93 17.06
C LYS A 120 -5.69 3.92 17.21
N GLU A 121 -6.95 4.31 16.99
CA GLU A 121 -8.08 3.40 17.00
C GLU A 121 -8.01 2.39 15.83
N ASN A 122 -7.73 2.88 14.62
CA ASN A 122 -7.60 2.04 13.42
C ASN A 122 -6.41 1.08 13.56
N ALA A 123 -5.33 1.48 14.23
CA ALA A 123 -4.21 0.60 14.55
C ALA A 123 -4.65 -0.60 15.42
N ARG A 124 -5.59 -0.42 16.35
CA ARG A 124 -6.15 -1.54 17.13
C ARG A 124 -6.90 -2.52 16.24
N ASP A 125 -7.73 -2.02 15.33
CA ASP A 125 -8.46 -2.84 14.36
C ASP A 125 -7.50 -3.61 13.43
N ILE A 126 -6.42 -2.96 12.97
CA ILE A 126 -5.38 -3.59 12.14
C ILE A 126 -4.65 -4.68 12.92
N ILE A 127 -4.28 -4.43 14.18
CA ILE A 127 -3.64 -5.44 15.04
C ILE A 127 -4.58 -6.64 15.24
N ALA A 128 -5.89 -6.41 15.34
CA ALA A 128 -6.89 -7.46 15.50
C ALA A 128 -7.03 -8.39 14.27
N ILE A 129 -6.54 -7.98 13.09
CA ILE A 129 -6.46 -8.86 11.90
C ILE A 129 -5.50 -10.04 12.12
N GLY A 130 -4.54 -9.90 13.03
CA GLY A 130 -3.62 -10.97 13.41
C GLY A 130 -2.34 -11.03 12.55
N PHE A 131 -1.78 -9.87 12.19
CA PHE A 131 -0.42 -9.77 11.66
C PHE A 131 0.62 -10.20 12.70
N ASP A 132 1.79 -10.67 12.26
CA ASP A 132 2.89 -11.00 13.18
C ASP A 132 3.51 -9.70 13.74
N LYS A 133 3.34 -9.47 15.04
CA LYS A 133 3.86 -8.29 15.74
C LYS A 133 5.38 -8.15 15.64
N LYS A 134 6.12 -9.26 15.53
CA LYS A 134 7.60 -9.23 15.41
C LYS A 134 8.07 -8.76 14.04
N LYS A 135 7.21 -8.89 13.02
CA LYS A 135 7.51 -8.58 11.63
C LYS A 135 6.68 -7.42 11.08
N THR A 136 5.89 -6.75 11.92
CA THR A 136 4.97 -5.70 11.47
C THR A 136 5.28 -4.39 12.17
N PHE A 137 5.60 -3.38 11.38
CA PHE A 137 5.81 -2.01 11.82
C PHE A 137 4.63 -1.14 11.36
N ILE A 138 3.83 -0.64 12.30
CA ILE A 138 2.71 0.27 12.04
C ILE A 138 3.10 1.66 12.49
N TYR A 139 2.93 2.67 11.64
CA TYR A 139 3.26 4.05 11.97
C TYR A 139 2.19 5.04 11.52
N SER A 140 2.15 6.18 12.21
CA SER A 140 1.37 7.36 11.85
C SER A 140 2.30 8.33 11.14
N ASP A 141 1.86 8.90 10.01
CA ASP A 141 2.66 9.86 9.25
C ASP A 141 3.01 11.08 10.09
N LEU A 142 2.02 11.63 10.82
CA LEU A 142 2.23 12.76 11.72
C LEU A 142 3.28 12.52 12.82
N LYS A 143 3.49 11.26 13.22
CA LYS A 143 4.45 10.91 14.29
C LYS A 143 5.78 10.39 13.79
N TYR A 144 5.83 9.78 12.61
CA TYR A 144 7.02 9.07 12.15
C TYR A 144 7.81 9.83 11.09
N LEU A 145 7.16 10.73 10.32
CA LEU A 145 7.77 11.50 9.23
C LEU A 145 8.91 12.40 9.74
N SER A 146 10.11 11.84 9.81
CA SER A 146 11.29 12.49 10.39
C SER A 146 12.57 11.86 9.84
N ASN A 147 13.71 12.54 10.06
CA ASN A 147 15.05 12.01 9.76
C ASN A 147 15.17 11.47 8.32
N HIS A 148 15.68 10.25 8.15
CA HIS A 148 15.86 9.63 6.83
C HIS A 148 14.54 9.43 6.06
N PHE A 149 13.42 9.25 6.75
CA PHE A 149 12.13 9.16 6.07
C PHE A 149 11.77 10.50 5.43
N LEU A 150 11.99 11.61 6.13
CA LEU A 150 11.80 12.96 5.58
C LEU A 150 12.81 13.27 4.46
N MET A 151 14.06 12.79 4.55
CA MET A 151 15.03 12.95 3.46
C MET A 151 14.56 12.24 2.18
N ASN A 152 14.05 11.01 2.29
CA ASN A 152 13.47 10.29 1.16
C ASN A 152 12.25 11.04 0.58
N ALA A 153 11.44 11.69 1.43
CA ALA A 153 10.34 12.56 1.00
C ALA A 153 10.83 13.63 0.02
N TRP A 154 11.88 14.33 0.43
CA TRP A 154 12.42 15.47 -0.31
C TRP A 154 13.19 15.04 -1.56
N GLU A 155 13.86 13.89 -1.52
CA GLU A 155 14.48 13.31 -2.71
C GLU A 155 13.43 12.95 -3.75
N PHE A 156 12.34 12.31 -3.34
CA PHE A 156 11.25 11.99 -4.25
C PHE A 156 10.52 13.27 -4.71
N SER A 157 10.34 14.28 -3.85
CA SER A 157 9.70 15.57 -4.20
C SER A 157 10.42 16.33 -5.30
N LYS A 158 11.74 16.22 -5.36
CA LYS A 158 12.54 16.78 -6.46
C LYS A 158 12.34 16.10 -7.81
N LEU A 159 11.88 14.85 -7.82
CA LEU A 159 11.77 14.04 -9.05
C LEU A 159 10.37 14.11 -9.69
N VAL A 160 9.37 14.59 -8.96
CA VAL A 160 7.98 14.65 -9.43
C VAL A 160 7.55 16.10 -9.61
N THR A 161 7.23 16.46 -10.86
CA THR A 161 6.72 17.78 -11.20
C THR A 161 5.24 17.91 -10.83
N PHE A 162 4.80 19.13 -10.54
CA PHE A 162 3.38 19.43 -10.32
C PHE A 162 2.48 18.99 -11.49
N ASN A 163 2.98 19.06 -12.73
CA ASN A 163 2.24 18.59 -13.91
C ASN A 163 2.00 17.08 -13.89
N GLN A 164 2.96 16.29 -13.41
CA GLN A 164 2.80 14.84 -13.23
C GLN A 164 1.77 14.56 -12.12
N VAL A 165 1.86 15.26 -10.98
CA VAL A 165 0.90 15.13 -9.88
C VAL A 165 -0.53 15.45 -10.34
N ARG A 166 -0.72 16.56 -11.05
CA ARG A 166 -2.02 16.95 -11.64
C ARG A 166 -2.52 15.93 -12.66
N GLY A 167 -1.65 15.43 -13.53
CA GLY A 167 -1.99 14.43 -14.53
C GLY A 167 -2.40 13.07 -13.93
N ALA A 168 -1.78 12.68 -12.82
CA ALA A 168 -2.04 11.41 -12.15
C ALA A 168 -3.25 11.45 -11.20
N PHE A 169 -3.36 12.50 -10.38
CA PHE A 169 -4.34 12.58 -9.29
C PHE A 169 -5.49 13.56 -9.55
N GLY A 170 -5.43 14.36 -10.62
CA GLY A 170 -6.50 15.31 -10.96
C GLY A 170 -6.56 16.56 -10.08
N PHE A 171 -5.50 16.85 -9.32
CA PHE A 171 -5.45 18.04 -8.47
C PHE A 171 -5.43 19.34 -9.27
N ASN A 172 -6.03 20.39 -8.70
CA ASN A 172 -6.00 21.75 -9.21
C ASN A 172 -5.22 22.69 -8.28
N GLU A 173 -5.09 23.96 -8.66
CA GLU A 173 -4.29 24.97 -7.94
C GLU A 173 -4.70 25.16 -6.47
N ARG A 174 -5.94 24.81 -6.07
CA ARG A 174 -6.36 24.88 -4.66
C ARG A 174 -5.60 23.91 -3.74
N TYR A 175 -5.03 22.85 -4.30
CA TYR A 175 -4.31 21.83 -3.55
C TYR A 175 -2.80 22.06 -3.55
N TYR A 176 -2.30 23.13 -4.21
CA TYR A 176 -0.87 23.35 -4.41
C TYR A 176 -0.06 23.25 -3.11
N CYS A 177 -0.43 24.02 -2.07
CA CYS A 177 0.24 23.97 -0.77
C CYS A 177 -0.07 22.70 0.05
N LYS A 178 -1.17 21.99 -0.24
CA LYS A 178 -1.56 20.76 0.47
C LYS A 178 -0.82 19.52 -0.06
N LEU A 179 -0.25 19.60 -1.28
CA LEU A 179 0.41 18.48 -1.95
C LEU A 179 1.91 18.39 -1.70
N ASP A 180 2.55 19.50 -1.33
CA ASP A 180 4.01 19.59 -1.14
C ASP A 180 4.54 18.69 -0.01
N PHE A 181 3.69 18.29 0.95
CA PHE A 181 4.15 17.61 2.17
C PHE A 181 3.74 16.14 2.33
N THR A 182 2.69 15.66 1.64
CA THR A 182 2.08 14.35 1.99
C THR A 182 1.89 13.41 0.80
N TYR A 183 1.69 13.91 -0.42
CA TYR A 183 1.18 13.07 -1.52
C TYR A 183 2.23 12.26 -2.28
N LEU A 184 3.50 12.46 -1.97
CA LEU A 184 4.58 11.84 -2.71
C LEU A 184 5.01 10.48 -2.14
N PHE A 185 4.33 9.93 -1.13
CA PHE A 185 4.64 8.60 -0.58
C PHE A 185 3.67 7.48 -0.98
N LEU A 186 2.73 7.78 -1.88
CA LEU A 186 1.61 6.89 -2.22
C LEU A 186 1.72 6.21 -3.60
N VAL A 187 2.89 6.22 -4.25
CA VAL A 187 3.14 5.55 -5.54
C VAL A 187 4.26 4.53 -5.44
#